data_AF-A0A4D9DK14-F1
#
_entry.id   AF-A0A4D9DK14-F1
#
_cell.length_a   1.000
_cell.length_b   1.000
_cell.length_c   1.000
_cell.angle_alpha   90.00
_cell.angle_beta   90.00
_cell.angle_gamma   90.00
#
_symmetry.space_group_name_H-M   'P 1'
#
loop_
_entity.id
_entity.type
_entity.pdbx_description
1 polymer ?
#
loop_
_entity_poly.entity_id
_entity_poly.type
_entity_poly.pdbx_seq_one_letter_code
_entity_poly.pdbx_strand_id
1 'polypeptide(L)'
;MGRVPRAQPKPNGLQCPGCLSEGTECQANETVSCLGPENHCVYFAGSITTGTRNYTYAVRGCATKNTCASKVGVYKLPGVFTDIVITSECSPAPTPSPKQST
;
A
#
# COMPACT_ATOMS: atom_id res chain seq x y z
N MET A 1 -10.24 28.66 -17.16
CA MET A 1 -9.60 27.46 -16.58
C MET A 1 -8.96 27.84 -15.25
N GLY A 2 -9.68 27.70 -14.13
CA GLY A 2 -9.08 27.93 -12.80
C GLY A 2 -8.17 26.78 -12.41
N ARG A 3 -6.99 27.04 -11.83
CA ARG A 3 -6.18 25.99 -11.20
C ARG A 3 -7.00 25.40 -10.06
N VAL A 4 -7.34 24.11 -10.15
CA VAL A 4 -7.84 23.36 -8.99
C VAL A 4 -6.67 23.26 -8.00
N PRO A 5 -6.77 23.83 -6.79
CA PRO A 5 -5.75 23.61 -5.78
C PRO A 5 -5.70 22.12 -5.50
N ARG A 6 -4.55 21.48 -5.72
CA ARG A 6 -4.36 20.09 -5.28
C ARG A 6 -4.33 20.11 -3.75
N ALA A 7 -5.46 19.84 -3.12
CA ALA A 7 -5.51 19.59 -1.70
C ALA A 7 -4.69 18.32 -1.43
N GLN A 8 -3.50 18.48 -0.84
CA GLN A 8 -2.74 17.32 -0.42
C GLN A 8 -3.49 16.63 0.73
N PRO A 9 -3.69 15.31 0.69
CA PRO A 9 -4.34 14.59 1.77
C PRO A 9 -3.50 14.77 3.05
N LYS A 10 -4.15 15.22 4.12
CA LYS A 10 -3.49 15.42 5.42
C LYS A 10 -3.37 14.09 6.16
N PRO A 11 -2.37 13.94 7.05
CA PRO A 11 -2.32 12.82 7.99
C PRO A 11 -3.62 12.70 8.79
N ASN A 12 -4.15 11.49 8.90
CA ASN A 12 -5.42 11.21 9.58
C ASN A 12 -5.24 10.62 10.99
N GLY A 13 -3.99 10.47 11.44
CA GLY A 13 -3.63 9.97 12.77
C GLY A 13 -3.44 8.46 12.87
N LEU A 14 -3.79 7.69 11.83
CA LEU A 14 -3.49 6.25 11.74
C LEU A 14 -2.07 6.02 11.24
N GLN A 15 -1.51 4.89 11.63
CA GLN A 15 -0.13 4.51 11.29
C GLN A 15 -0.04 3.03 10.92
N CYS A 16 0.78 2.72 9.93
CA CYS A 16 1.03 1.35 9.48
C CYS A 16 2.54 1.07 9.38
N PRO A 17 2.97 -0.19 9.52
CA PRO A 17 4.33 -0.57 9.14
C PRO A 17 4.57 -0.28 7.66
N GLY A 18 5.69 0.36 7.35
CA GLY A 18 6.07 0.78 5.99
C GLY A 18 7.28 0.02 5.47
N CYS A 19 7.28 -0.29 4.18
CA CYS A 19 8.45 -0.78 3.46
C CYS A 19 8.24 -0.60 1.94
N LEU A 20 9.33 -0.55 1.19
CA LEU A 20 9.35 -0.80 -0.25
C LEU A 20 10.67 -1.48 -0.61
N SER A 21 10.61 -2.61 -1.31
CA SER A 21 11.79 -3.35 -1.75
C SER A 21 11.62 -3.90 -3.16
N GLU A 22 12.73 -3.93 -3.90
CA GLU A 22 12.87 -4.86 -5.02
C GLU A 22 13.07 -6.27 -4.44
N GLY A 23 12.29 -7.25 -4.89
CA GLY A 23 12.20 -8.58 -4.29
C GLY A 23 10.81 -8.91 -3.74
N THR A 24 10.59 -10.14 -3.30
CA THR A 24 9.25 -10.61 -2.84
C THR A 24 9.05 -10.52 -1.33
N GLU A 25 10.01 -9.93 -0.63
CA GLU A 25 9.95 -9.74 0.82
C GLU A 25 10.42 -8.35 1.19
N CYS A 26 9.82 -7.82 2.26
CA CYS A 26 10.30 -6.61 2.90
C CYS A 26 10.07 -6.70 4.40
N GLN A 27 11.05 -6.22 5.16
CA GLN A 27 10.89 -6.02 6.58
C GLN A 27 10.44 -4.57 6.82
N ALA A 28 9.38 -4.39 7.61
CA ALA A 28 8.91 -3.06 7.97
C ALA A 28 9.87 -2.44 9.00
N ASN A 29 10.78 -1.59 8.51
CA ASN A 29 11.76 -0.88 9.34
C ASN A 29 11.29 0.55 9.69
N GLU A 30 10.20 0.99 9.10
CA GLU A 30 9.63 2.33 9.30
C GLU A 30 8.13 2.25 9.58
N THR A 31 7.59 3.35 10.11
CA THR A 31 6.15 3.54 10.30
C THR A 31 5.70 4.68 9.40
N VAL A 32 4.67 4.44 8.59
CA VAL A 32 4.10 5.43 7.68
C VAL A 32 2.81 6.00 8.26
N SER A 33 2.66 7.32 8.16
CA SER A 33 1.44 8.02 8.57
C SER A 33 0.40 7.93 7.45
N CYS A 34 -0.78 7.40 7.77
CA CYS A 34 -1.87 7.30 6.81
C CYS A 34 -2.49 8.67 6.55
N LEU A 35 -2.92 8.88 5.30
CA LEU A 35 -3.43 10.15 4.80
C LEU A 35 -4.90 10.03 4.41
N GLY A 36 -5.67 11.10 4.67
CA GLY A 36 -7.06 11.21 4.22
C GLY A 36 -7.92 9.98 4.59
N PRO A 37 -8.48 9.24 3.61
CA PRO A 37 -9.40 8.14 3.85
C PRO A 37 -8.74 6.79 4.15
N GLU A 38 -7.41 6.71 4.16
CA GLU A 38 -6.69 5.46 4.42
C GLU A 38 -6.97 4.94 5.84
N ASN A 39 -7.39 3.69 5.95
CA ASN A 39 -7.83 3.11 7.21
C ASN A 39 -7.43 1.63 7.40
N HIS A 40 -6.62 1.09 6.51
CA HIS A 40 -6.09 -0.27 6.57
C HIS A 40 -4.58 -0.27 6.33
N CYS A 41 -3.90 -1.23 6.92
CA CYS A 41 -2.53 -1.58 6.60
C CYS A 41 -2.53 -2.74 5.61
N VAL A 42 -1.65 -2.68 4.62
CA VAL A 42 -1.51 -3.73 3.60
C VAL A 42 -0.07 -4.24 3.54
N TYR A 43 0.07 -5.49 3.11
CA TYR A 43 1.33 -6.05 2.62
C TYR A 43 1.06 -6.76 1.30
N PHE A 44 1.68 -6.27 0.23
CA PHE A 44 1.65 -6.92 -1.07
C PHE A 44 3.06 -7.32 -1.48
N ALA A 45 3.19 -8.51 -2.05
CA ALA A 45 4.40 -8.90 -2.75
C ALA A 45 4.04 -9.69 -4.01
N GLY A 46 4.89 -9.57 -5.02
CA GLY A 46 4.57 -10.09 -6.34
C GLY A 46 5.65 -9.84 -7.38
N SER A 47 5.25 -10.04 -8.62
CA SER A 47 6.05 -9.69 -9.79
C SER A 47 5.18 -8.97 -10.81
N ILE A 48 5.67 -7.85 -11.31
CA ILE A 48 5.02 -7.07 -12.35
C ILE A 48 5.87 -7.08 -13.61
N THR A 49 5.26 -7.49 -14.71
CA THR A 49 5.85 -7.48 -16.05
C THR A 49 5.26 -6.32 -16.85
N THR A 50 6.11 -5.43 -17.34
CA THR A 50 5.75 -4.31 -18.21
C THR A 50 6.60 -4.35 -19.48
N GLY A 51 5.95 -4.49 -20.63
CA GLY A 51 6.65 -4.74 -21.90
C GLY A 51 7.54 -5.98 -21.84
N THR A 52 8.87 -5.80 -21.94
CA THR A 52 9.87 -6.88 -21.86
C THR A 52 10.56 -6.99 -20.50
N ARG A 53 10.19 -6.16 -19.52
CA ARG A 53 10.83 -6.11 -18.20
C ARG A 53 9.95 -6.76 -17.15
N ASN A 54 10.58 -7.53 -16.27
CA ASN A 54 9.93 -8.15 -15.11
C ASN A 54 10.60 -7.61 -13.83
N TYR A 55 9.79 -7.19 -12.88
CA TYR A 55 10.21 -6.66 -11.59
C TYR A 55 9.52 -7.44 -10.48
N THR A 56 10.27 -7.85 -9.46
CA THR A 56 9.69 -8.34 -8.21
C THR A 56 9.58 -7.19 -7.22
N TYR A 57 8.50 -7.17 -6.45
CA TYR A 57 8.25 -6.12 -5.48
C TYR A 57 7.63 -6.65 -4.19
N ALA A 58 7.89 -5.91 -3.12
CA ALA A 58 7.28 -6.09 -1.82
C ALA A 58 7.03 -4.70 -1.20
N VAL A 59 5.80 -4.46 -0.75
CA VAL A 59 5.36 -3.15 -0.25
C VAL A 59 4.42 -3.31 0.94
N ARG A 60 4.68 -2.52 1.98
CA ARG A 60 3.83 -2.37 3.16
C ARG A 60 3.47 -0.90 3.33
N GLY A 61 2.24 -0.62 3.72
CA GLY A 61 1.83 0.74 4.01
C GLY A 61 0.35 0.91 4.23
N CYS A 62 -0.10 2.15 4.13
CA CYS A 62 -1.48 2.55 4.28
C CYS A 62 -2.29 2.31 3.00
N ALA A 63 -3.55 1.93 3.17
CA ALA A 63 -4.50 1.77 2.09
C ALA A 63 -5.92 2.03 2.58
N THR A 64 -6.87 2.07 1.64
CA THR A 64 -8.29 2.04 1.97
C THR A 64 -8.78 0.59 2.09
N LYS A 65 -9.88 0.38 2.81
CA LYS A 65 -10.55 -0.93 2.90
C LYS A 65 -10.79 -1.60 1.54
N ASN A 66 -11.05 -0.83 0.49
CA ASN A 66 -11.32 -1.37 -0.84
C ASN A 66 -10.10 -2.03 -1.48
N THR A 67 -8.89 -1.55 -1.16
CA THR A 67 -7.64 -2.15 -1.63
C THR A 67 -7.47 -3.59 -1.11
N CYS A 68 -8.08 -3.92 0.03
CA CYS A 68 -8.06 -5.26 0.61
C CYS A 68 -8.91 -6.28 -0.16
N ALA A 69 -9.69 -5.84 -1.15
CA ALA A 69 -10.34 -6.74 -2.09
C ALA A 69 -9.35 -7.38 -3.07
N SER A 70 -8.17 -6.76 -3.27
CA SER A 70 -7.07 -7.38 -4.00
C SER A 70 -6.56 -8.57 -3.22
N LYS A 71 -6.43 -9.73 -3.88
CA LYS A 71 -5.97 -10.99 -3.32
C LYS A 71 -4.81 -11.52 -4.16
N VAL A 72 -4.21 -12.61 -3.70
CA VAL A 72 -3.28 -13.41 -4.49
C VAL A 72 -3.94 -13.78 -5.83
N GLY A 73 -3.25 -13.52 -6.93
CA GLY A 73 -3.81 -13.68 -8.27
C GLY A 73 -3.04 -12.93 -9.35
N VAL A 74 -3.59 -12.96 -10.56
CA VAL A 74 -3.01 -12.32 -11.74
C VAL A 74 -3.89 -11.16 -12.18
N TYR A 75 -3.34 -9.95 -12.16
CA TYR A 75 -3.94 -8.70 -12.60
C TYR A 75 -3.27 -8.27 -13.90
N LYS A 76 -4.01 -8.29 -15.00
CA LYS A 76 -3.44 -7.96 -16.31
C LYS A 76 -4.23 -6.87 -17.00
N LEU A 77 -3.50 -5.95 -17.61
CA LEU A 77 -4.02 -5.04 -18.61
C LEU A 77 -3.31 -5.36 -19.93
N PRO A 78 -3.99 -5.98 -20.91
CA PRO A 78 -3.38 -6.42 -22.17
C PRO A 78 -2.59 -5.30 -22.85
N GLY A 79 -1.34 -5.59 -23.22
CA GLY A 79 -0.44 -4.62 -23.85
C GLY A 79 0.21 -3.60 -22.91
N VAL A 80 -0.16 -3.58 -21.62
CA VAL A 80 0.39 -2.62 -20.64
C VAL A 80 1.18 -3.34 -19.55
N PHE A 81 0.53 -4.22 -18.77
CA PHE A 81 1.21 -4.95 -17.69
C PHE A 81 0.54 -6.28 -17.35
N THR A 82 1.32 -7.16 -16.75
CA THR A 82 0.84 -8.35 -16.03
C THR A 82 1.46 -8.36 -14.64
N ASP A 83 0.63 -8.25 -13.61
CA ASP A 83 1.01 -8.26 -12.22
C ASP A 83 0.55 -9.57 -11.57
N ILE A 84 1.47 -10.28 -10.94
CA ILE A 84 1.24 -11.54 -10.24
C ILE A 84 1.48 -11.25 -8.76
N VAL A 85 0.39 -11.11 -8.02
CA VAL A 85 0.41 -10.92 -6.57
C VAL A 85 0.50 -12.29 -5.92
N ILE A 86 1.59 -12.56 -5.20
CA ILE A 86 1.82 -13.84 -4.50
C ILE A 86 1.56 -13.73 -2.99
N THR A 87 1.68 -12.52 -2.44
CA THR A 87 1.38 -12.22 -1.04
C THR A 87 0.42 -11.05 -0.96
N SER A 88 -0.60 -11.20 -0.12
CA SER A 88 -1.63 -10.19 0.11
C SER A 88 -2.13 -10.30 1.55
N GLU A 89 -1.66 -9.41 2.42
CA GLU A 89 -2.18 -9.24 3.76
C GLU A 89 -2.89 -7.90 3.87
N CYS A 90 -3.98 -7.86 4.60
CA CYS A 90 -4.63 -6.62 4.97
C CYS A 90 -5.19 -6.72 6.38
N SER A 91 -5.02 -5.66 7.15
CA SER A 91 -5.61 -5.50 8.48
C SER A 91 -6.13 -4.07 8.65
N PRO A 92 -7.14 -3.85 9.52
CA PRO A 92 -7.50 -2.49 9.93
C PRO A 92 -6.27 -1.78 10.51
N ALA A 93 -6.09 -0.51 10.16
CA ALA A 93 -5.01 0.27 10.76
C ALA A 93 -5.28 0.42 12.27
N PRO A 94 -4.26 0.24 13.12
CA PRO A 94 -4.44 0.43 14.55
C PRO A 94 -4.94 1.85 14.80
N THR A 95 -6.04 1.97 15.53
CA THR A 95 -6.50 3.27 16.02
C THR A 95 -5.36 3.92 16.80
N PRO A 96 -5.12 5.23 16.66
CA PRO A 96 -4.21 5.92 17.56
C PRO A 96 -4.72 5.65 18.97
N SER A 97 -3.94 4.94 19.78
CA SER A 97 -4.22 4.82 21.20
C SER A 97 -4.37 6.24 21.75
N PRO A 98 -5.39 6.53 22.60
CA PRO A 98 -5.38 7.78 23.33
C PRO A 98 -4.04 7.81 24.05
N LYS A 99 -3.25 8.87 23.79
CA LYS A 99 -1.97 9.08 24.48
C LYS A 99 -2.18 8.73 25.94
N GLN A 100 -1.47 7.73 26.44
CA GLN A 100 -1.38 7.51 27.87
C GLN A 100 -0.67 8.74 28.41
N SER A 101 -1.46 9.70 28.86
CA SER A 101 -1.02 10.91 29.52
C SER A 101 -0.54 10.47 30.89
N THR A 102 0.77 10.29 31.03
CA THR A 102 1.45 10.27 32.33
C THR A 102 2.21 11.57 32.47
#